data_AF-A0A7V9J9Q2-F1
#
_entry.id   AF-A0A7V9J9Q2-F1
#
_cell.length_a   1.000
_cell.length_b   1.000
_cell.length_c   1.000
_cell.angle_alpha   90.00
_cell.angle_beta   90.00
_cell.angle_gamma   90.00
#
_symmetry.space_group_name_H-M   'P 1'
#
loop_
_entity.id
_entity.type
_entity.pdbx_description
1 polymer ?
#
loop_
_entity_poly.entity_id
_entity_poly.type
_entity_poly.pdbx_seq_one_letter_code
_entity_poly.pdbx_strand_id
1 'polypeptide(L)'
;MSRHVDALVVGSGPGGAVTARALAEAGLETLVIEEGDWVEPGAVEPYSVEQMQRQYRNSGLTVALGMPSIAYTEGCGAGGGSEVNSGLYHRPSAELLQEWSSRYGIDGLDAETLAPHH
;
A
#
# COMPACT_ATOMS: atom_id res chain seq x y z
N MET A 1 -24.73 14.95 -6.00
CA MET A 1 -24.43 14.59 -7.39
C MET A 1 -23.83 13.19 -7.39
N SER A 2 -24.31 12.28 -8.24
CA SER A 2 -23.70 10.96 -8.43
C SER A 2 -22.69 11.04 -9.58
N ARG A 3 -21.45 10.59 -9.35
CA ARG A 3 -20.43 10.42 -10.39
C ARG A 3 -20.35 8.94 -10.74
N HIS A 4 -20.34 8.62 -12.03
CA HIS A 4 -20.05 7.27 -12.53
C HIS A 4 -18.61 7.23 -12.99
N VAL A 5 -17.93 6.13 -12.71
CA VAL A 5 -16.55 5.85 -13.13
C VAL A 5 -16.47 4.36 -13.46
N ASP A 6 -15.53 3.97 -14.31
CA ASP A 6 -15.33 2.57 -14.66
C ASP A 6 -14.69 1.78 -13.51
N ALA A 7 -13.83 2.42 -12.73
CA ALA A 7 -13.19 1.83 -11.56
C ALA A 7 -13.07 2.81 -10.38
N LEU A 8 -13.36 2.32 -9.18
CA LEU A 8 -13.11 3.01 -7.91
C LEU A 8 -12.02 2.25 -7.13
N VAL A 9 -10.90 2.91 -6.88
CA VAL A 9 -9.82 2.39 -6.03
C VAL A 9 -9.91 3.06 -4.66
N VAL A 10 -10.05 2.25 -3.62
CA VAL A 10 -10.17 2.72 -2.23
C VAL A 10 -8.82 2.52 -1.52
N GLY A 11 -8.19 3.62 -1.15
CA GLY A 11 -6.83 3.68 -0.63
C GLY A 11 -5.80 3.91 -1.73
N SER A 12 -4.94 4.90 -1.53
CA SER A 12 -3.88 5.30 -2.46
C SER A 12 -2.49 4.73 -2.10
N GLY A 13 -2.45 3.75 -1.20
CA GLY A 13 -1.23 3.05 -0.82
C GLY A 13 -0.59 2.27 -1.97
N PRO A 14 0.51 1.52 -1.72
CA PRO A 14 1.31 0.88 -2.76
C PRO A 14 0.49 0.04 -3.77
N GLY A 15 -0.40 -0.81 -3.27
CA GLY A 15 -1.27 -1.62 -4.13
C GLY A 15 -2.28 -0.77 -4.90
N GLY A 16 -2.94 0.18 -4.23
CA GLY A 16 -3.95 1.04 -4.83
C GLY A 16 -3.40 1.94 -5.92
N ALA A 17 -2.27 2.61 -5.68
CA ALA A 17 -1.63 3.49 -6.66
C ALA A 17 -1.18 2.74 -7.93
N VAL A 18 -0.58 1.56 -7.77
CA VAL A 18 -0.15 0.73 -8.91
C VAL A 18 -1.36 0.21 -9.70
N THR A 19 -2.40 -0.26 -9.01
CA THR A 19 -3.65 -0.69 -9.65
C THR A 19 -4.33 0.47 -10.39
N ALA A 20 -4.46 1.64 -9.75
CA ALA A 20 -5.07 2.81 -10.36
C ALA A 20 -4.34 3.24 -11.64
N ARG A 21 -3.00 3.22 -11.60
CA ARG A 21 -2.17 3.48 -12.78
C ARG A 21 -2.45 2.49 -13.90
N ALA A 22 -2.44 1.18 -13.61
CA ALA A 22 -2.67 0.16 -14.62
C ALA A 22 -4.06 0.27 -15.28
N LEU A 23 -5.10 0.55 -14.48
CA LEU A 23 -6.46 0.77 -14.98
C LEU A 23 -6.57 2.03 -15.85
N ALA A 24 -5.93 3.12 -15.43
CA ALA A 24 -5.89 4.36 -16.21
C ALA A 24 -5.11 4.20 -17.52
N GLU A 25 -3.98 3.49 -17.52
CA GLU A 25 -3.20 3.16 -18.72
C GLU A 25 -4.00 2.28 -19.69
N ALA A 26 -4.94 1.47 -19.19
CA ALA A 26 -5.90 0.70 -19.99
C ALA A 26 -7.08 1.55 -20.53
N GLY A 27 -7.14 2.85 -20.22
CA GLY A 27 -8.16 3.78 -20.73
C GLY A 27 -9.45 3.84 -19.91
N LEU A 28 -9.47 3.28 -18.70
CA LEU A 28 -10.65 3.30 -17.82
C LEU A 28 -10.72 4.61 -17.01
N GLU A 29 -11.92 5.21 -16.91
CA GLU A 29 -12.14 6.31 -15.96
C GLU A 29 -11.98 5.77 -14.54
N THR A 30 -10.84 6.09 -13.92
CA THR A 30 -10.45 5.56 -12.62
C THR A 30 -10.47 6.67 -11.58
N LEU A 31 -11.22 6.48 -10.50
CA LEU A 31 -11.23 7.36 -9.33
C LEU A 31 -10.51 6.69 -8.17
N VAL A 32 -9.57 7.40 -7.56
CA VAL A 32 -8.93 6.98 -6.31
C VAL A 32 -9.50 7.82 -5.17
N ILE A 33 -9.84 7.16 -4.06
CA ILE A 33 -10.20 7.83 -2.81
C ILE A 33 -9.22 7.44 -1.71
N GLU A 34 -8.80 8.40 -0.92
CA GLU A 34 -7.86 8.26 0.18
C GLU A 34 -8.47 8.87 1.44
N GLU A 35 -8.26 8.26 2.59
CA GLU A 35 -8.77 8.79 3.87
C GLU A 35 -7.90 9.93 4.41
N GLY A 36 -6.59 9.87 4.16
CA GLY A 36 -5.62 10.83 4.67
C GLY A 36 -5.32 11.98 3.72
N ASP A 37 -4.45 12.87 4.19
CA ASP A 37 -4.07 14.07 3.46
C ASP A 37 -3.06 13.79 2.34
N TRP A 38 -3.05 14.67 1.34
CA TRP A 38 -1.92 14.80 0.43
C TRP A 38 -0.83 15.65 1.10
N VAL A 39 0.35 15.08 1.31
CA VAL A 39 1.54 15.79 1.78
C VAL A 39 2.48 15.93 0.60
N GLU A 40 2.79 17.17 0.22
CA GLU A 40 3.72 17.42 -0.88
C GLU A 40 5.07 16.73 -0.62
N PRO A 41 5.64 16.03 -1.61
CA PRO A 41 6.95 15.42 -1.48
C PRO A 41 8.00 16.44 -1.02
N GLY A 42 8.69 16.14 0.10
CA GLY A 42 9.69 17.02 0.69
C GLY A 42 9.15 18.15 1.58
N ALA A 43 7.83 18.26 1.77
CA ALA A 43 7.25 19.26 2.67
C ALA A 43 7.42 18.93 4.15
N VAL A 44 7.72 17.68 4.50
CA VAL A 44 8.00 17.23 5.88
C VAL A 44 9.39 16.62 5.97
N GLU A 45 10.09 16.92 7.06
CA GLU A 45 11.39 16.32 7.34
C GLU A 45 11.23 14.83 7.69
N PRO A 46 12.02 13.92 7.09
CA PRO A 46 12.01 12.51 7.46
C PRO A 46 12.35 12.27 8.93
N TYR A 47 11.68 11.30 9.55
CA TYR A 47 11.82 10.90 10.96
C TYR A 47 11.46 12.00 11.98
N SER A 48 10.75 13.04 11.54
CA SER A 48 10.31 14.13 12.41
C SER A 48 8.97 13.83 13.10
N VAL A 49 8.70 14.55 14.19
CA VAL A 49 7.38 14.54 14.84
C VAL A 49 6.29 15.03 13.89
N GLU A 50 6.62 15.98 13.00
CA GLU A 50 5.69 16.46 11.99
C GLU A 50 5.30 15.34 11.02
N GLN A 51 6.28 14.53 10.57
CA GLN A 51 5.99 13.36 9.74
C GLN A 51 5.06 12.38 10.46
N MET A 52 5.30 12.12 11.75
CA MET A 52 4.44 11.27 12.58
C MET A 52 3.01 11.81 12.61
N GLN A 53 2.84 13.10 12.86
CA GLN A 53 1.51 13.73 12.96
C GLN A 53 0.74 13.75 11.64
N ARG A 54 1.45 13.95 10.51
CA ARG A 54 0.82 14.18 9.20
C ARG A 54 0.65 12.93 8.35
N GLN A 55 1.50 11.92 8.53
CA GLN A 55 1.57 10.75 7.63
C GLN A 55 1.35 9.41 8.33
N TYR A 56 1.33 9.35 9.67
CA TYR A 56 1.01 8.14 10.41
C TYR A 56 -0.39 8.22 10.98
N ARG A 57 -1.14 7.12 10.89
CA ARG A 57 -2.40 6.99 11.62
C ARG A 57 -2.12 7.08 13.12
N ASN A 58 -2.94 7.86 13.83
CA ASN A 58 -2.83 8.08 15.28
C ASN A 58 -1.41 8.51 15.72
N SER A 59 -0.68 9.23 14.87
CA SER A 59 0.72 9.58 15.11
C SER A 59 1.63 8.37 15.40
N GLY A 60 1.31 7.20 14.84
CA GLY A 60 2.06 5.95 15.02
C GLY A 60 1.75 5.19 16.32
N LEU A 61 0.74 5.61 17.08
CA LEU A 61 0.38 5.02 18.37
C LEU A 61 -0.84 4.10 18.27
N THR A 62 -0.78 3.11 17.40
CA THR A 62 -1.87 2.13 17.25
C THR A 62 -1.52 0.81 17.94
N VAL A 63 -2.50 0.22 18.63
CA VAL A 63 -2.35 -1.03 19.38
C VAL A 63 -3.43 -2.02 18.98
N ALA A 64 -3.00 -3.21 18.54
CA ALA A 64 -3.87 -4.36 18.38
C ALA A 64 -4.12 -4.99 19.76
N LEU A 65 -5.38 -4.98 20.20
CA LEU A 65 -5.78 -5.52 21.49
C LEU A 65 -5.68 -7.06 21.47
N GLY A 66 -4.99 -7.63 22.46
CA GLY A 66 -4.73 -9.06 22.55
C GLY A 66 -3.87 -9.40 23.77
N MET A 67 -3.50 -10.67 23.91
CA MET A 67 -2.61 -11.17 24.96
C MET A 67 -1.43 -11.92 24.30
N PRO A 68 -0.27 -11.28 24.08
CA PRO A 68 0.05 -9.89 24.41
C PRO A 68 -0.59 -8.88 23.44
N SER A 69 -0.70 -7.63 23.88
CA SER A 69 -1.01 -6.51 22.98
C SER A 69 0.17 -6.24 22.05
N ILE A 70 -0.10 -5.90 20.80
CA ILE A 70 0.93 -5.64 19.79
C ILE A 70 0.79 -4.20 19.29
N ALA A 71 1.84 -3.41 19.44
CA ALA A 71 1.91 -2.08 18.83
C ALA A 71 2.26 -2.23 17.34
N TYR A 72 1.61 -1.42 16.50
CA TYR A 72 1.88 -1.39 15.06
C TYR A 72 1.68 0.02 14.50
N THR A 73 2.28 0.27 13.34
CA THR A 73 2.20 1.56 12.65
C THR A 73 1.50 1.40 11.31
N GLU A 74 0.78 2.44 10.90
CA GLU A 74 0.10 2.53 9.61
C GLU A 74 0.35 3.91 9.03
N GLY A 75 0.61 3.97 7.73
CA GLY A 75 0.57 5.24 7.01
C GLY A 75 -0.89 5.68 6.80
N CYS A 76 -1.16 6.98 6.91
CA CYS A 76 -2.45 7.60 6.63
C CYS A 76 -2.19 8.86 5.81
N GLY A 77 -2.53 8.82 4.53
CA GLY A 77 -2.18 9.86 3.57
C GLY A 77 -2.00 9.32 2.17
N ALA A 78 -1.89 10.22 1.19
CA ALA A 78 -1.59 9.85 -0.18
C ALA A 78 -0.26 9.08 -0.25
N GLY A 79 -0.28 7.86 -0.81
CA GLY A 79 0.88 6.95 -0.82
C GLY A 79 0.90 5.95 0.36
N GLY A 80 0.13 6.21 1.42
CA GLY A 80 -0.10 5.30 2.55
C GLY A 80 1.20 4.80 3.19
N GLY A 81 1.33 3.49 3.34
CA GLY A 81 2.52 2.88 3.94
C GLY A 81 3.85 3.19 3.22
N SER A 82 3.82 3.64 1.96
CA SER A 82 5.04 4.08 1.24
C SER A 82 5.71 5.29 1.87
N GLU A 83 4.92 6.22 2.40
CA GLU A 83 5.43 7.49 2.94
C GLU A 83 6.13 7.35 4.31
N VAL A 84 5.96 6.20 4.95
CA VAL A 84 6.38 5.96 6.34
C VAL A 84 7.25 4.72 6.52
N ASN A 85 7.44 3.90 5.48
CA ASN A 85 8.29 2.71 5.57
C ASN A 85 9.78 3.03 5.31
N SER A 86 10.66 2.05 5.56
CA SER A 86 12.12 2.20 5.44
C SER A 86 12.68 1.93 4.03
N GLY A 87 11.83 1.75 3.02
CA GLY A 87 12.23 1.50 1.63
C GLY A 87 12.91 0.16 1.39
N LEU A 88 12.85 -0.78 2.34
CA LEU A 88 13.47 -2.09 2.20
C LEU A 88 12.70 -2.92 1.16
N TYR A 89 13.39 -3.33 0.10
CA TYR A 89 12.81 -4.13 -0.98
C TYR A 89 13.55 -5.46 -1.11
N HIS A 90 12.82 -6.54 -0.87
CA HIS A 90 13.30 -7.91 -1.02
C HIS A 90 12.27 -8.71 -1.80
N ARG A 91 12.75 -9.47 -2.79
CA ARG A 91 11.89 -10.41 -3.50
C ARG A 91 11.64 -11.64 -2.62
N PRO A 92 10.41 -12.18 -2.61
CA PRO A 92 10.15 -13.48 -1.99
C PRO A 92 10.99 -14.56 -2.68
N SER A 93 11.38 -15.60 -1.94
CA SER A 93 12.12 -16.72 -2.53
C SER A 93 11.21 -17.55 -3.42
N ALA A 94 11.79 -18.23 -4.42
CA ALA A 94 11.02 -19.08 -5.34
C ALA A 94 10.34 -20.23 -4.59
N GLU A 95 10.99 -20.76 -3.55
CA GLU A 95 10.44 -21.82 -2.70
C GLU A 95 9.20 -21.36 -1.94
N LEU A 96 9.21 -20.14 -1.40
CA LEU A 96 8.07 -19.55 -0.70
C LEU A 96 6.87 -19.34 -1.64
N LEU A 97 7.13 -18.79 -2.84
CA LEU A 97 6.10 -18.59 -3.85
C LEU A 97 5.48 -19.93 -4.29
N GLN A 98 6.32 -20.94 -4.55
CA GLN A 98 5.86 -22.27 -4.92
C GLN A 98 5.02 -22.91 -3.80
N GLU A 99 5.42 -22.76 -2.53
CA GLU A 99 4.64 -23.24 -1.39
C GLU A 99 3.25 -22.60 -1.38
N TRP A 100 3.18 -21.26 -1.48
CA TRP A 100 1.91 -20.54 -1.42
C TRP A 100 1.00 -20.88 -2.61
N SER A 101 1.55 -20.91 -3.82
CA SER A 101 0.81 -21.31 -5.02
C SER A 101 0.21 -22.71 -4.85
N SER A 102 1.01 -23.69 -4.43
CA SER A 102 0.56 -25.08 -4.29
C SER A 102 -0.42 -25.26 -3.12
N ARG A 103 -0.16 -24.61 -1.99
CA ARG A 103 -0.94 -24.78 -0.75
C ARG A 103 -2.30 -24.11 -0.84
N TYR A 104 -2.38 -22.95 -1.47
CA TYR A 104 -3.61 -22.15 -1.56
C TYR A 104 -4.26 -22.22 -2.94
N GLY A 105 -3.67 -22.95 -3.89
CA GLY A 105 -4.20 -23.09 -5.26
C GLY A 105 -4.24 -21.76 -6.00
N ILE A 106 -3.18 -20.94 -5.87
CA ILE A 106 -3.12 -19.61 -6.49
C ILE A 106 -2.35 -19.71 -7.80
N ASP A 107 -3.06 -19.57 -8.91
CA ASP A 107 -2.51 -19.56 -10.26
C ASP A 107 -1.66 -18.29 -10.48
N GLY A 108 -0.49 -18.44 -11.11
CA GLY A 108 0.41 -17.33 -11.46
C GLY A 108 1.22 -16.75 -10.30
N LEU A 109 1.20 -17.38 -9.11
CA LEU A 109 1.99 -16.99 -7.94
C LEU A 109 3.32 -17.77 -7.88
N ASP A 110 4.00 -17.91 -9.01
CA ASP A 110 5.33 -18.52 -9.11
C ASP A 110 6.39 -17.48 -9.54
N ALA A 111 7.66 -17.79 -9.33
CA ALA A 111 8.75 -16.85 -9.56
C ALA A 111 8.92 -16.46 -11.04
N GLU A 112 8.59 -17.37 -11.97
CA GLU A 112 8.70 -17.12 -13.41
C GLU A 112 7.59 -16.16 -13.86
N THR A 113 6.36 -16.41 -13.45
CA THR A 113 5.20 -15.56 -13.76
C THR A 113 5.34 -14.16 -13.16
N LEU A 114 5.89 -14.02 -11.96
CA LEU A 114 6.05 -12.71 -11.29
C LEU A 114 7.29 -11.92 -11.76
N ALA A 115 8.30 -12.55 -12.36
CA ALA A 115 9.54 -11.91 -12.79
C ALA A 115 9.36 -10.59 -13.60
N PRO A 116 8.46 -10.49 -14.59
CA PRO A 116 8.24 -9.25 -15.34
C PRO A 116 7.51 -8.14 -14.56
N HIS A 117 7.01 -8.43 -13.36
CA HIS A 117 6.20 -7.52 -12.53
C HIS A 117 6.94 -7.00 -11.28
N HIS A 118 8.26 -7.22 -11.20
CA HIS A 118 9.11 -6.85 -10.07
C HIS A 118 10.06 -5.66 -10.29
#